data_AF-A0A940WIB7-F1
#
_entry.id   AF-A0A940WIB7-F1
#
_cell.length_a   1.000
_cell.length_b   1.000
_cell.length_c   1.000
_cell.angle_alpha   90.00
_cell.angle_beta   90.00
_cell.angle_gamma   90.00
#
_symmetry.space_group_name_H-M   'P 1'
#
loop_
_entity.id
_entity.type
_entity.pdbx_description
1 polymer ?
#
loop_
_entity_poly.entity_id
_entity_poly.type
_entity_poly.pdbx_seq_one_letter_code
_entity_poly.pdbx_strand_id
1 'polypeptide(L)'
;MVNDVVNTQLIGNFTNDIAGSAITVGHPQNVYIGDYTSTNHEKYPAQVEGAPKNIEIKNNYIYDSAVLFNGHSPISAYFADGLTIQHNRIEKTPWSGITLGWGWWNFDGSSGSIAPNRPTTTAKNNNISYNQIIDTVQRLGDTAPIYTLGSQPGTTITNNYLQGVPSGHKYGLHPDEGSAYITFRDNILSVDKNLTALINSDDFGRKHDLSITQTYGPINKVSNKNLPNSTIQDILVYSDYVWPSQAYGIAVNSGLEDAYRNIIPQSNLSLPDYVLPASTFVAAGVTSIPIRSAGDANKTVWLAPSGTTSFAVGNTMTKAGGTATSIAVPTSAGDYRLYVVDAQGNRSAESKSLVRQGNGGGNSQQNVTIVGGQSGRCMDVTGGTATNGAQAQLWDCGGGTSQRWTYTSGKQLQVFGNKCLDANNQGTSNGTQVIIWDCNGQTNQQWNLNSNGTITGVQSGLCVDANGAGTANGTKLILWSCNGGTNQQWSLRS
;
A
#
# COMPACT_ATOMS: atom_id res chain seq x y z
N MET A 1 -24.10 33.83 3.30
CA MET A 1 -23.52 33.37 2.01
C MET A 1 -22.26 32.63 2.34
N VAL A 2 -22.15 31.41 1.83
CA VAL A 2 -20.95 30.59 1.95
C VAL A 2 -19.91 31.13 0.96
N ASN A 3 -18.63 31.14 1.34
CA ASN A 3 -17.55 31.70 0.54
C ASN A 3 -17.09 30.75 -0.59
N ASP A 4 -17.56 29.50 -0.61
CA ASP A 4 -17.30 28.50 -1.66
C ASP A 4 -18.31 27.33 -1.55
N VAL A 5 -18.15 26.30 -2.37
CA VAL A 5 -18.94 25.06 -2.38
C VAL A 5 -18.71 24.26 -1.10
N VAL A 6 -19.78 23.85 -0.41
CA VAL A 6 -19.68 23.05 0.81
C VAL A 6 -20.70 21.92 0.84
N ASN A 7 -20.39 20.84 1.55
CA ASN A 7 -21.30 19.73 1.85
C ASN A 7 -21.95 19.12 0.58
N THR A 8 -21.12 18.78 -0.40
CA THR A 8 -21.56 18.28 -1.72
C THR A 8 -21.08 16.85 -1.94
N GLN A 9 -21.92 16.03 -2.58
CA GLN A 9 -21.62 14.63 -2.89
C GLN A 9 -21.73 14.38 -4.39
N LEU A 10 -20.74 13.66 -4.94
CA LEU A 10 -20.72 13.15 -6.29
C LEU A 10 -20.46 11.64 -6.22
N ILE A 11 -21.54 10.86 -6.31
CA ILE A 11 -21.52 9.42 -6.06
C ILE A 11 -22.12 8.63 -7.22
N GLY A 12 -21.43 7.59 -7.69
CA GLY A 12 -22.01 6.64 -8.64
C GLY A 12 -22.13 7.16 -10.07
N ASN A 13 -21.21 8.03 -10.52
CA ASN A 13 -21.25 8.60 -11.87
C ASN A 13 -20.29 7.87 -12.83
N PHE A 14 -20.60 7.94 -14.13
CA PHE A 14 -19.71 7.52 -15.21
C PHE A 14 -19.36 8.71 -16.09
N THR A 15 -18.06 8.96 -16.30
CA THR A 15 -17.57 9.93 -17.28
C THR A 15 -16.65 9.24 -18.28
N ASN A 16 -16.77 9.61 -19.55
CA ASN A 16 -16.01 9.03 -20.66
C ASN A 16 -15.67 10.12 -21.67
N ASP A 17 -14.44 10.13 -22.18
CA ASP A 17 -14.00 11.01 -23.27
C ASP A 17 -14.19 12.50 -22.93
N ILE A 18 -13.60 12.91 -21.79
CA ILE A 18 -13.67 14.29 -21.31
C ILE A 18 -12.45 15.08 -21.75
N ALA A 19 -12.66 16.25 -22.37
CA ALA A 19 -11.59 17.09 -22.90
C ALA A 19 -10.52 17.47 -21.85
N GLY A 20 -10.93 17.75 -20.60
CA GLY A 20 -10.07 18.12 -19.48
C GLY A 20 -10.37 17.28 -18.22
N SER A 21 -10.38 17.92 -17.06
CA SER A 21 -10.77 17.27 -15.80
C SER A 21 -12.26 16.92 -15.83
N ALA A 22 -12.61 15.70 -15.41
CA ALA A 22 -14.00 15.31 -15.21
C ALA A 22 -14.59 15.99 -13.96
N ILE A 23 -13.75 16.16 -12.93
CA ILE A 23 -14.13 16.76 -11.66
C ILE A 23 -13.06 17.77 -11.25
N THR A 24 -13.49 19.01 -10.98
CA THR A 24 -12.63 20.07 -10.47
C THR A 24 -13.17 20.58 -9.14
N VAL A 25 -12.34 20.61 -8.10
CA VAL A 25 -12.68 21.09 -6.76
C VAL A 25 -11.82 22.31 -6.43
N GLY A 26 -12.45 23.48 -6.37
CA GLY A 26 -11.82 24.76 -6.10
C GLY A 26 -11.05 25.33 -7.29
N HIS A 27 -10.22 26.34 -7.05
CA HIS A 27 -9.36 26.95 -8.07
C HIS A 27 -8.05 27.52 -7.47
N PRO A 28 -7.01 27.80 -8.29
CA PRO A 28 -5.71 28.31 -7.83
C PRO A 28 -5.74 29.56 -6.95
N GLN A 29 -6.74 30.42 -7.12
CA GLN A 29 -6.86 31.71 -6.42
C GLN A 29 -7.64 31.62 -5.09
N ASN A 30 -8.04 30.41 -4.65
CA ASN A 30 -8.87 30.20 -3.45
C ASN A 30 -8.24 30.62 -2.12
N VAL A 31 -6.91 30.77 -2.04
CA VAL A 31 -6.24 31.10 -0.77
C VAL A 31 -6.66 32.47 -0.25
N TYR A 32 -6.77 33.47 -1.13
CA TYR A 32 -7.19 34.83 -0.77
C TYR A 32 -8.05 35.42 -1.89
N ILE A 33 -9.37 35.27 -1.79
CA ILE A 33 -10.29 35.61 -2.88
C ILE A 33 -10.71 37.08 -2.85
N GLY A 34 -10.68 37.70 -1.67
CA GLY A 34 -11.08 39.10 -1.53
C GLY A 34 -10.03 40.11 -2.00
N ASP A 35 -10.50 41.23 -2.53
CA ASP A 35 -9.73 42.48 -2.65
C ASP A 35 -10.50 43.71 -2.15
N TYR A 36 -11.66 43.48 -1.50
CA TYR A 36 -12.71 44.45 -1.13
C TYR A 36 -12.50 45.87 -1.63
N THR A 37 -12.97 46.11 -2.86
CA THR A 37 -13.31 47.46 -3.30
C THR A 37 -14.82 47.53 -3.48
N SER A 38 -15.47 48.61 -3.04
CA SER A 38 -16.93 48.77 -3.25
C SER A 38 -17.32 48.91 -4.73
N THR A 39 -16.34 48.92 -5.62
CA THR A 39 -16.43 49.19 -7.06
C THR A 39 -16.55 47.95 -7.94
N ASN A 40 -16.15 46.77 -7.48
CA ASN A 40 -16.08 45.55 -8.31
C ASN A 40 -17.02 44.42 -7.85
N HIS A 41 -17.99 44.72 -6.96
CA HIS A 41 -18.93 43.74 -6.39
C HIS A 41 -18.27 42.63 -5.56
N GLU A 42 -16.99 42.77 -5.21
CA GLU A 42 -16.27 41.83 -4.37
C GLU A 42 -16.78 41.88 -2.93
N LYS A 43 -17.19 40.71 -2.44
CA LYS A 43 -18.01 40.61 -1.24
C LYS A 43 -17.20 40.28 0.03
N TYR A 44 -15.95 39.86 -0.13
CA TYR A 44 -15.12 39.39 0.97
C TYR A 44 -13.84 40.24 1.12
N PRO A 45 -13.40 40.57 2.35
CA PRO A 45 -12.13 41.24 2.62
C PRO A 45 -10.90 40.47 2.11
N ALA A 46 -9.77 41.18 1.92
CA ALA A 46 -8.54 40.68 1.28
C ALA A 46 -7.76 39.54 1.99
N GLN A 47 -8.37 38.94 3.01
CA GLN A 47 -7.82 37.86 3.83
C GLN A 47 -8.83 36.75 4.11
N VAL A 48 -10.02 36.82 3.52
CA VAL A 48 -11.04 35.79 3.69
C VAL A 48 -10.75 34.65 2.71
N GLU A 49 -10.34 33.51 3.26
CA GLU A 49 -10.12 32.28 2.49
C GLU A 49 -11.48 31.69 2.09
N GLY A 50 -11.63 31.30 0.83
CA GLY A 50 -12.80 30.56 0.35
C GLY A 50 -12.33 29.25 -0.23
N ALA A 51 -12.84 28.18 0.34
CA ALA A 51 -12.35 26.86 0.02
C ALA A 51 -13.50 25.88 0.00
N PRO A 52 -13.49 24.91 -0.93
CA PRO A 52 -14.45 23.85 -0.91
C PRO A 52 -14.30 23.04 0.37
N LYS A 53 -15.42 22.78 1.04
CA LYS A 53 -15.44 22.01 2.30
C LYS A 53 -16.37 20.81 2.26
N ASN A 54 -15.95 19.71 2.86
CA ASN A 54 -16.78 18.51 3.00
C ASN A 54 -17.36 18.04 1.65
N ILE A 55 -16.48 17.89 0.67
CA ILE A 55 -16.86 17.39 -0.66
C ILE A 55 -16.58 15.90 -0.71
N GLU A 56 -17.53 15.09 -1.14
CA GLU A 56 -17.36 13.65 -1.28
C GLU A 56 -17.44 13.24 -2.76
N ILE A 57 -16.40 12.58 -3.24
CA ILE A 57 -16.30 12.01 -4.59
C ILE A 57 -16.15 10.50 -4.39
N LYS A 58 -17.24 9.74 -4.52
CA LYS A 58 -17.25 8.31 -4.20
C LYS A 58 -17.81 7.43 -5.31
N ASN A 59 -17.26 6.22 -5.49
CA ASN A 59 -17.84 5.23 -6.40
C ASN A 59 -18.08 5.75 -7.83
N ASN A 60 -17.23 6.65 -8.33
CA ASN A 60 -17.33 7.13 -9.71
C ASN A 60 -16.39 6.31 -10.61
N TYR A 61 -16.89 6.01 -11.82
CA TYR A 61 -16.07 5.47 -12.89
C TYR A 61 -15.66 6.60 -13.83
N ILE A 62 -14.37 6.91 -13.86
CA ILE A 62 -13.83 8.03 -14.64
C ILE A 62 -12.86 7.44 -15.65
N TYR A 63 -13.28 7.41 -16.90
CA TYR A 63 -12.55 6.75 -17.98
C TYR A 63 -12.19 7.78 -19.05
N ASP A 64 -10.96 7.72 -19.55
CA ASP A 64 -10.50 8.49 -20.72
C ASP A 64 -10.78 10.00 -20.59
N SER A 65 -10.26 10.60 -19.51
CA SER A 65 -10.35 12.04 -19.27
C SER A 65 -9.05 12.75 -19.64
N ALA A 66 -9.13 14.06 -19.83
CA ALA A 66 -8.05 14.92 -20.30
C ALA A 66 -7.59 14.65 -21.74
N VAL A 67 -8.48 14.19 -22.62
CA VAL A 67 -8.13 13.78 -24.00
C VAL A 67 -7.59 14.93 -24.87
N LEU A 68 -8.01 16.18 -24.61
CA LEU A 68 -7.51 17.38 -25.29
C LEU A 68 -6.48 18.13 -24.44
N PHE A 69 -6.83 18.42 -23.19
CA PHE A 69 -5.98 19.12 -22.24
C PHE A 69 -5.15 18.14 -21.43
N ASN A 70 -4.18 17.52 -22.10
CA ASN A 70 -3.40 16.39 -21.57
C ASN A 70 -2.67 16.66 -20.24
N GLY A 71 -2.50 17.92 -19.82
CA GLY A 71 -1.94 18.30 -18.52
C GLY A 71 -2.96 18.31 -17.38
N HIS A 72 -4.21 17.93 -17.61
CA HIS A 72 -5.24 17.84 -16.59
C HIS A 72 -5.26 16.44 -15.96
N SER A 73 -5.76 16.39 -14.72
CA SER A 73 -6.13 15.12 -14.07
C SER A 73 -7.64 14.94 -14.12
N PRO A 74 -8.15 13.71 -14.21
CA PRO A 74 -9.58 13.46 -14.15
C PRO A 74 -10.24 14.02 -12.89
N ILE A 75 -9.56 13.90 -11.74
CA ILE A 75 -9.92 14.63 -10.53
C ILE A 75 -8.82 15.64 -10.22
N SER A 76 -9.17 16.92 -10.27
CA SER A 76 -8.29 18.01 -9.89
C SER A 76 -8.85 18.76 -8.69
N ALA A 77 -8.16 18.68 -7.56
CA ALA A 77 -8.51 19.40 -6.35
C ALA A 77 -7.39 20.38 -6.00
N TYR A 78 -7.75 21.64 -5.81
CA TYR A 78 -6.81 22.69 -5.40
C TYR A 78 -6.73 22.72 -3.86
N PHE A 79 -7.04 23.86 -3.24
CA PHE A 79 -7.09 24.00 -1.80
C PHE A 79 -8.47 23.55 -1.28
N ALA A 80 -8.54 22.47 -0.50
CA ALA A 80 -9.80 21.92 0.04
C ALA A 80 -9.67 21.48 1.51
N ASP A 81 -10.79 21.56 2.24
CA ASP A 81 -10.92 21.20 3.66
C ASP A 81 -11.91 20.04 3.82
N GLY A 82 -11.46 18.86 4.22
CA GLY A 82 -12.35 17.70 4.39
C GLY A 82 -12.84 17.08 3.07
N LEU A 83 -12.07 17.19 1.98
CA LEU A 83 -12.36 16.50 0.72
C LEU A 83 -12.14 14.99 0.89
N THR A 84 -13.13 14.19 0.50
CA THR A 84 -13.03 12.73 0.46
C THR A 84 -13.12 12.23 -0.98
N ILE A 85 -12.06 11.59 -1.48
CA ILE A 85 -12.03 10.89 -2.78
C ILE A 85 -11.87 9.40 -2.47
N GLN A 86 -12.95 8.62 -2.56
CA GLN A 86 -12.93 7.23 -2.10
C GLN A 86 -13.64 6.25 -3.04
N HIS A 87 -13.12 5.03 -3.21
CA HIS A 87 -13.76 3.99 -4.03
C HIS A 87 -14.01 4.40 -5.49
N ASN A 88 -13.21 5.31 -6.06
CA ASN A 88 -13.32 5.65 -7.48
C ASN A 88 -12.44 4.73 -8.32
N ARG A 89 -12.89 4.43 -9.54
CA ARG A 89 -12.06 3.77 -10.55
C ARG A 89 -11.72 4.77 -11.64
N ILE A 90 -10.43 5.06 -11.80
CA ILE A 90 -9.90 6.03 -12.75
C ILE A 90 -9.04 5.27 -13.76
N GLU A 91 -9.33 5.42 -15.05
CA GLU A 91 -8.64 4.68 -16.11
C GLU A 91 -8.25 5.56 -17.29
N LYS A 92 -7.11 5.24 -17.91
CA LYS A 92 -6.64 5.80 -19.18
C LYS A 92 -6.54 7.32 -19.14
N THR A 93 -5.43 7.82 -18.62
CA THR A 93 -5.22 9.26 -18.53
C THR A 93 -3.83 9.63 -19.02
N PRO A 94 -3.68 10.76 -19.72
CA PRO A 94 -2.39 11.16 -20.27
C PRO A 94 -1.39 11.59 -19.18
N TRP A 95 -1.88 12.04 -18.02
CA TRP A 95 -1.07 12.56 -16.91
C TRP A 95 -1.53 11.96 -15.57
N SER A 96 -1.54 12.73 -14.47
CA SER A 96 -2.01 12.27 -13.14
C SER A 96 -3.43 11.70 -13.16
N GLY A 97 -3.75 10.83 -12.20
CA GLY A 97 -5.12 10.39 -11.93
C GLY A 97 -5.85 11.35 -10.99
N ILE A 98 -5.21 11.70 -9.87
CA ILE A 98 -5.71 12.66 -8.89
C ILE A 98 -4.61 13.67 -8.56
N THR A 99 -4.94 14.96 -8.67
CA THR A 99 -4.10 16.04 -8.13
C THR A 99 -4.77 16.68 -6.93
N LEU A 100 -4.01 16.92 -5.86
CA LEU A 100 -4.50 17.55 -4.64
C LEU A 100 -3.53 18.62 -4.12
N GLY A 101 -4.02 19.85 -3.97
CA GLY A 101 -3.24 21.00 -3.52
C GLY A 101 -2.66 21.81 -4.68
N TRP A 102 -2.02 22.93 -4.34
CA TRP A 102 -1.52 23.87 -5.35
C TRP A 102 -0.43 24.80 -4.80
N GLY A 103 0.25 25.50 -5.71
CA GLY A 103 1.06 26.69 -5.43
C GLY A 103 2.56 26.43 -5.22
N TRP A 104 3.02 25.18 -5.40
CA TRP A 104 4.44 24.81 -5.46
C TRP A 104 5.28 25.30 -4.26
N TRP A 105 4.64 25.47 -3.10
CA TRP A 105 5.30 25.98 -1.91
C TRP A 105 4.46 25.77 -0.63
N ASN A 106 5.09 25.95 0.53
CA ASN A 106 4.39 26.03 1.82
C ASN A 106 3.77 27.42 2.05
N PHE A 107 2.44 27.48 2.09
CA PHE A 107 1.68 28.66 2.51
C PHE A 107 1.59 28.76 4.05
N ASP A 108 2.69 28.48 4.75
CA ASP A 108 2.77 28.43 6.21
C ASP A 108 2.92 29.81 6.88
N GLY A 109 2.99 30.90 6.10
CA GLY A 109 3.16 32.26 6.60
C GLY A 109 4.52 32.55 7.22
N SER A 110 5.47 31.60 7.19
CA SER A 110 6.84 31.82 7.66
C SER A 110 7.58 32.85 6.80
N SER A 111 8.76 33.31 7.26
CA SER A 111 9.61 34.24 6.49
C SER A 111 10.01 33.70 5.11
N GLY A 112 10.10 32.37 4.98
CA GLY A 112 10.35 31.70 3.71
C GLY A 112 9.08 31.24 2.99
N SER A 113 7.88 31.67 3.39
CA SER A 113 6.62 31.37 2.70
C SER A 113 6.45 32.26 1.47
N ILE A 114 5.63 31.84 0.50
CA ILE A 114 5.27 32.67 -0.66
C ILE A 114 4.46 33.92 -0.26
N ALA A 115 3.76 33.85 0.87
CA ALA A 115 3.07 34.98 1.49
C ALA A 115 3.48 35.10 2.97
N PRO A 116 4.65 35.71 3.27
CA PRO A 116 5.11 35.87 4.64
C PRO A 116 4.09 36.61 5.52
N ASN A 117 3.94 36.16 6.77
CA ASN A 117 2.96 36.62 7.77
C ASN A 117 1.50 36.38 7.40
N ARG A 118 1.22 35.59 6.35
CA ARG A 118 -0.13 35.26 5.88
C ARG A 118 -0.26 33.75 5.69
N PRO A 119 -0.36 32.96 6.78
CA PRO A 119 -0.53 31.52 6.71
C PRO A 119 -1.91 31.17 6.15
N THR A 120 -1.99 30.11 5.34
CA THR A 120 -3.26 29.50 4.98
C THR A 120 -3.63 28.36 5.91
N THR A 121 -4.92 28.22 6.19
CA THR A 121 -5.46 27.07 6.94
C THR A 121 -6.42 26.23 6.12
N THR A 122 -6.43 26.48 4.81
CA THR A 122 -7.47 25.99 3.91
C THR A 122 -7.29 24.52 3.55
N ALA A 123 -6.09 24.12 3.10
CA ALA A 123 -5.86 22.75 2.68
C ALA A 123 -5.61 21.86 3.91
N LYS A 124 -6.56 21.00 4.27
CA LYS A 124 -6.44 20.11 5.44
C LYS A 124 -7.49 19.00 5.45
N ASN A 125 -7.25 17.98 6.27
CA ASN A 125 -8.20 16.92 6.58
C ASN A 125 -8.75 16.18 5.35
N ASN A 126 -7.99 16.14 4.26
CA ASN A 126 -8.43 15.50 3.02
C ASN A 126 -8.14 13.99 3.09
N ASN A 127 -8.96 13.18 2.43
CA ASN A 127 -8.82 11.74 2.41
C ASN A 127 -8.91 11.19 0.97
N ILE A 128 -7.83 10.58 0.48
CA ILE A 128 -7.81 9.84 -0.78
C ILE A 128 -7.61 8.37 -0.43
N SER A 129 -8.67 7.56 -0.49
CA SER A 129 -8.56 6.17 -0.07
C SER A 129 -9.34 5.17 -0.90
N TYR A 130 -8.87 3.92 -0.94
CA TYR A 130 -9.55 2.84 -1.66
C TYR A 130 -9.84 3.17 -3.13
N ASN A 131 -9.07 4.02 -3.79
CA ASN A 131 -9.23 4.27 -5.23
C ASN A 131 -8.43 3.25 -6.03
N GLN A 132 -8.94 2.90 -7.20
CA GLN A 132 -8.24 2.08 -8.19
C GLN A 132 -7.89 2.96 -9.40
N ILE A 133 -6.62 3.25 -9.59
CA ILE A 133 -6.13 4.16 -10.62
C ILE A 133 -5.26 3.36 -11.58
N ILE A 134 -5.68 3.25 -12.84
CA ILE A 134 -5.11 2.31 -13.82
C ILE A 134 -4.70 3.06 -15.08
N ASP A 135 -3.52 2.74 -15.59
CA ASP A 135 -3.01 3.25 -16.86
C ASP A 135 -3.13 4.78 -16.93
N THR A 136 -2.68 5.43 -15.85
CA THR A 136 -2.47 6.89 -15.80
C THR A 136 -1.01 7.18 -16.14
N VAL A 137 -0.69 8.43 -16.44
CA VAL A 137 0.67 8.87 -16.81
C VAL A 137 1.12 8.26 -18.14
N GLN A 138 0.18 8.10 -19.10
CA GLN A 138 0.45 7.40 -20.36
C GLN A 138 1.12 8.26 -21.44
N ARG A 139 1.17 9.58 -21.26
CA ARG A 139 1.67 10.51 -22.28
C ARG A 139 2.62 11.56 -21.74
N LEU A 140 2.28 12.18 -20.62
CA LEU A 140 3.07 13.22 -19.97
C LEU A 140 3.82 12.66 -18.76
N GLY A 141 4.98 13.22 -18.48
CA GLY A 141 5.84 12.85 -17.34
C GLY A 141 5.67 13.78 -16.13
N ASP A 142 6.68 13.73 -15.25
CA ASP A 142 6.78 14.58 -14.05
C ASP A 142 5.56 14.55 -13.14
N THR A 143 5.07 13.34 -12.91
CA THR A 143 3.89 13.09 -12.10
C THR A 143 3.83 11.65 -11.62
N ALA A 144 2.79 11.33 -10.87
CA ALA A 144 2.42 9.97 -10.46
C ALA A 144 0.89 9.83 -10.54
N PRO A 145 0.31 8.62 -10.38
CA PRO A 145 -1.14 8.43 -10.35
C PRO A 145 -1.85 9.30 -9.29
N ILE A 146 -1.17 9.58 -8.17
CA ILE A 146 -1.57 10.59 -7.18
C ILE A 146 -0.42 11.61 -7.03
N TYR A 147 -0.77 12.87 -7.19
CA TYR A 147 0.13 14.02 -7.14
C TYR A 147 -0.33 15.03 -6.10
N THR A 148 0.58 15.51 -5.26
CA THR A 148 0.25 16.51 -4.23
C THR A 148 1.16 17.73 -4.27
N LEU A 149 0.62 18.88 -3.89
CA LEU A 149 1.34 20.14 -3.72
C LEU A 149 0.94 20.84 -2.42
N GLY A 150 1.87 21.58 -1.83
CA GLY A 150 1.61 22.43 -0.68
C GLY A 150 1.26 21.70 0.62
N SER A 151 1.21 22.46 1.70
CA SER A 151 0.97 21.95 3.06
C SER A 151 -0.50 21.54 3.24
N GLN A 152 -0.75 20.33 3.77
CA GLN A 152 -2.11 19.81 3.92
C GLN A 152 -2.31 19.04 5.24
N PRO A 153 -2.29 19.70 6.41
CA PRO A 153 -2.38 19.04 7.72
C PRO A 153 -3.55 18.07 7.85
N GLY A 154 -3.29 16.89 8.41
CA GLY A 154 -4.31 15.87 8.65
C GLY A 154 -4.77 15.13 7.38
N THR A 155 -4.12 15.36 6.24
CA THR A 155 -4.46 14.68 4.98
C THR A 155 -3.91 13.26 4.95
N THR A 156 -4.75 12.31 4.53
CA THR A 156 -4.41 10.89 4.41
C THR A 156 -4.61 10.37 2.99
N ILE A 157 -3.63 9.64 2.48
CA ILE A 157 -3.65 8.99 1.18
C ILE A 157 -3.36 7.50 1.42
N THR A 158 -4.41 6.68 1.50
CA THR A 158 -4.27 5.32 2.03
C THR A 158 -5.07 4.26 1.28
N ASN A 159 -4.61 3.00 1.31
CA ASN A 159 -5.38 1.87 0.75
C ASN A 159 -5.70 2.02 -0.76
N ASN A 160 -4.90 2.77 -1.52
CA ASN A 160 -5.10 2.92 -2.97
C ASN A 160 -4.35 1.83 -3.75
N TYR A 161 -4.95 1.41 -4.86
CA TYR A 161 -4.31 0.52 -5.83
C TYR A 161 -3.98 1.29 -7.10
N LEU A 162 -2.68 1.59 -7.29
CA LEU A 162 -2.15 2.41 -8.37
C LEU A 162 -1.42 1.51 -9.37
N GLN A 163 -1.96 1.35 -10.57
CA GLN A 163 -1.51 0.41 -11.59
C GLN A 163 -1.16 1.13 -12.89
N GLY A 164 -0.09 0.71 -13.56
CA GLY A 164 0.11 1.02 -14.97
C GLY A 164 0.90 2.30 -15.29
N VAL A 165 1.73 2.83 -14.39
CA VAL A 165 2.74 3.84 -14.78
C VAL A 165 3.79 3.14 -15.66
N PRO A 166 3.96 3.53 -16.94
CA PRO A 166 4.80 2.80 -17.88
C PRO A 166 6.29 3.14 -17.72
N SER A 167 7.16 2.31 -18.32
CA SER A 167 8.60 2.58 -18.42
C SER A 167 8.88 3.94 -19.07
N GLY A 168 9.97 4.60 -18.66
CA GLY A 168 10.35 5.94 -19.15
C GLY A 168 9.76 7.10 -18.34
N HIS A 169 8.84 6.82 -17.41
CA HIS A 169 8.33 7.82 -16.46
C HIS A 169 9.11 7.79 -15.13
N LYS A 170 8.90 8.83 -14.31
CA LYS A 170 9.76 9.08 -13.14
C LYS A 170 9.25 8.45 -11.85
N TYR A 171 7.95 8.51 -11.55
CA TYR A 171 7.44 8.34 -10.19
C TYR A 171 6.22 7.42 -10.08
N GLY A 172 6.18 6.58 -9.03
CA GLY A 172 5.00 5.83 -8.63
C GLY A 172 4.10 6.57 -7.63
N LEU A 173 4.69 7.43 -6.81
CA LEU A 173 4.02 8.37 -5.90
C LEU A 173 4.80 9.69 -5.91
N HIS A 174 4.10 10.82 -6.02
CA HIS A 174 4.75 12.12 -6.23
C HIS A 174 4.18 13.22 -5.33
N PRO A 175 4.57 13.25 -4.03
CA PRO A 175 4.50 14.47 -3.24
C PRO A 175 5.54 15.45 -3.77
N ASP A 176 5.04 16.49 -4.42
CA ASP A 176 5.82 17.52 -5.06
C ASP A 176 5.93 18.77 -4.18
N GLU A 177 6.56 19.83 -4.68
CA GLU A 177 6.93 21.04 -3.96
C GLU A 177 5.90 21.53 -2.91
N GLY A 178 6.40 21.75 -1.70
CA GLY A 178 5.58 22.17 -0.56
C GLY A 178 4.69 21.09 0.06
N SER A 179 4.66 19.85 -0.46
CA SER A 179 3.93 18.77 0.21
C SER A 179 4.39 18.60 1.66
N ALA A 180 3.48 18.81 2.61
CA ALA A 180 3.78 18.68 4.04
C ALA A 180 2.58 18.24 4.87
N TYR A 181 2.83 17.50 5.97
CA TYR A 181 1.82 16.97 6.89
C TYR A 181 0.82 15.98 6.25
N ILE A 182 1.30 15.22 5.26
CA ILE A 182 0.50 14.23 4.53
C ILE A 182 0.95 12.83 4.92
N THR A 183 -0.01 11.96 5.24
CA THR A 183 0.24 10.55 5.53
C THR A 183 -0.11 9.68 4.32
N PHE A 184 0.89 9.04 3.74
CA PHE A 184 0.77 8.00 2.73
C PHE A 184 0.98 6.63 3.40
N ARG A 185 -0.04 5.78 3.38
CA ARG A 185 0.02 4.48 4.06
C ARG A 185 -0.74 3.38 3.32
N ASP A 186 -0.22 2.15 3.33
CA ASP A 186 -0.97 0.99 2.84
C ASP A 186 -1.36 1.15 1.35
N ASN A 187 -0.49 1.72 0.52
CA ASN A 187 -0.74 1.90 -0.92
C ASN A 187 0.02 0.87 -1.75
N ILE A 188 -0.61 0.36 -2.81
CA ILE A 188 0.03 -0.55 -3.78
C ILE A 188 0.38 0.25 -5.04
N LEU A 189 1.65 0.21 -5.41
CA LEU A 189 2.23 0.82 -6.59
C LEU A 189 2.62 -0.30 -7.57
N SER A 190 1.65 -0.78 -8.34
CA SER A 190 1.84 -1.77 -9.42
C SER A 190 2.28 -1.09 -10.71
N VAL A 191 3.48 -0.52 -10.68
CA VAL A 191 4.07 0.33 -11.72
C VAL A 191 5.24 -0.36 -12.42
N ASP A 192 5.83 0.22 -13.47
CA ASP A 192 7.02 -0.35 -14.11
C ASP A 192 8.23 -0.40 -13.16
N LYS A 193 9.13 -1.37 -13.35
CA LYS A 193 10.34 -1.52 -12.51
C LYS A 193 11.45 -0.53 -12.85
N ASN A 194 11.40 0.08 -14.03
CA ASN A 194 12.44 0.95 -14.55
C ASN A 194 12.18 2.42 -14.25
N LEU A 195 11.19 2.75 -13.41
CA LEU A 195 10.99 4.12 -12.94
C LEU A 195 12.25 4.67 -12.27
N THR A 196 12.43 5.99 -12.37
CA THR A 196 13.51 6.74 -11.71
C THR A 196 13.42 6.56 -10.20
N ALA A 197 12.25 6.79 -9.61
CA ALA A 197 11.96 6.52 -8.22
C ALA A 197 10.54 5.95 -8.07
N LEU A 198 10.36 4.99 -7.17
CA LEU A 198 9.02 4.57 -6.77
C LEU A 198 8.32 5.68 -6.00
N ILE A 199 9.04 6.34 -5.09
CA ILE A 199 8.56 7.45 -4.27
C ILE A 199 9.45 8.66 -4.55
N ASN A 200 8.83 9.74 -4.99
CA ASN A 200 9.50 11.03 -4.98
C ASN A 200 9.43 11.64 -3.57
N SER A 201 10.57 12.03 -3.04
CA SER A 201 10.66 12.61 -1.70
C SER A 201 11.90 13.49 -1.54
N ASP A 202 12.35 14.11 -2.63
CA ASP A 202 13.33 15.21 -2.56
C ASP A 202 12.82 16.36 -1.66
N ASP A 203 13.69 17.33 -1.40
CA ASP A 203 13.44 18.46 -0.49
C ASP A 203 13.06 19.77 -1.20
N PHE A 204 12.76 19.73 -2.51
CA PHE A 204 12.35 20.92 -3.26
C PHE A 204 11.06 21.52 -2.68
N GLY A 205 10.96 22.86 -2.72
CA GLY A 205 9.80 23.60 -2.22
C GLY A 205 9.57 23.50 -0.69
N ARG A 206 10.60 23.15 0.10
CA ARG A 206 10.53 22.97 1.56
C ARG A 206 9.57 21.84 1.97
N LYS A 207 9.58 20.72 1.26
CA LYS A 207 8.86 19.52 1.71
C LYS A 207 9.34 19.05 3.08
N HIS A 208 8.40 18.64 3.95
CA HIS A 208 8.70 18.15 5.30
C HIS A 208 7.49 17.44 5.92
N ASP A 209 7.67 16.80 7.08
CA ASP A 209 6.60 16.18 7.87
C ASP A 209 5.71 15.21 7.04
N LEU A 210 6.31 14.47 6.10
CA LEU A 210 5.62 13.40 5.37
C LEU A 210 5.74 12.08 6.13
N SER A 211 4.66 11.32 6.18
CA SER A 211 4.68 9.94 6.68
C SER A 211 4.37 9.00 5.53
N ILE A 212 5.37 8.32 4.98
CA ILE A 212 5.25 7.36 3.88
C ILE A 212 5.65 5.99 4.40
N THR A 213 4.66 5.13 4.65
CA THR A 213 4.84 3.83 5.29
C THR A 213 3.97 2.75 4.62
N GLN A 214 4.31 1.47 4.79
CA GLN A 214 3.54 0.33 4.25
C GLN A 214 3.21 0.49 2.76
N THR A 215 4.21 0.85 1.94
CA THR A 215 4.02 0.99 0.49
C THR A 215 4.49 -0.27 -0.21
N TYR A 216 3.61 -0.90 -0.99
CA TYR A 216 3.92 -2.10 -1.76
C TYR A 216 4.27 -1.71 -3.19
N GLY A 217 5.35 -2.26 -3.75
CA GLY A 217 5.68 -2.01 -5.15
C GLY A 217 6.71 -2.99 -5.68
N PRO A 218 7.08 -2.94 -6.96
CA PRO A 218 7.99 -3.91 -7.55
C PRO A 218 9.48 -3.56 -7.36
N ILE A 219 9.77 -2.39 -6.79
CA ILE A 219 11.12 -1.85 -6.56
C ILE A 219 11.18 -1.04 -5.26
N ASN A 220 12.38 -0.79 -4.74
CA ASN A 220 12.61 0.10 -3.59
C ASN A 220 13.56 1.24 -4.00
N LYS A 221 13.05 2.16 -4.82
CA LYS A 221 13.76 3.38 -5.23
C LYS A 221 13.05 4.59 -4.63
N VAL A 222 13.74 5.35 -3.79
CA VAL A 222 13.19 6.53 -3.10
C VAL A 222 14.16 7.68 -3.33
N SER A 223 13.67 8.84 -3.79
CA SER A 223 14.56 9.97 -4.16
C SER A 223 15.39 10.48 -2.97
N ASN A 224 14.78 10.67 -1.80
CA ASN A 224 15.49 11.03 -0.57
C ASN A 224 14.73 10.50 0.66
N LYS A 225 15.38 9.69 1.50
CA LYS A 225 14.78 9.12 2.71
C LYS A 225 14.86 10.04 3.94
N ASN A 226 15.73 11.04 3.91
CA ASN A 226 16.03 11.94 5.03
C ASN A 226 15.36 13.31 4.85
N LEU A 227 14.09 13.30 4.42
CA LEU A 227 13.31 14.52 4.32
C LEU A 227 13.02 15.09 5.73
N PRO A 228 13.07 16.42 5.96
CA PRO A 228 12.90 16.99 7.29
C PRO A 228 11.62 16.52 7.99
N ASN A 229 11.73 16.14 9.26
CA ASN A 229 10.63 15.64 10.11
C ASN A 229 9.79 14.51 9.49
N SER A 230 10.30 13.82 8.48
CA SER A 230 9.53 12.85 7.71
C SER A 230 9.90 11.43 8.10
N THR A 231 8.93 10.52 7.97
CA THR A 231 9.12 9.09 8.16
C THR A 231 8.91 8.40 6.81
N ILE A 232 9.99 7.89 6.21
CA ILE A 232 9.92 7.17 4.92
C ILE A 232 10.53 5.78 5.12
N GLN A 233 9.67 4.80 5.36
CA GLN A 233 10.07 3.43 5.69
C GLN A 233 9.07 2.42 5.14
N ASP A 234 9.36 1.13 5.31
CA ASP A 234 8.42 0.06 5.00
C ASP A 234 7.97 0.07 3.52
N ILE A 235 8.95 0.24 2.62
CA ILE A 235 8.79 0.11 1.18
C ILE A 235 9.03 -1.35 0.81
N LEU A 236 7.93 -2.09 0.62
CA LEU A 236 7.89 -3.54 0.52
C LEU A 236 7.90 -3.98 -0.95
N VAL A 237 8.88 -4.81 -1.33
CA VAL A 237 9.14 -5.15 -2.73
C VAL A 237 8.54 -6.49 -3.12
N TYR A 238 7.66 -6.49 -4.12
CA TYR A 238 7.07 -7.67 -4.75
C TYR A 238 7.23 -7.56 -6.27
N SER A 239 8.39 -7.96 -6.77
CA SER A 239 8.78 -7.69 -8.17
C SER A 239 7.99 -8.53 -9.19
N ASP A 240 7.34 -9.62 -8.82
CA ASP A 240 6.50 -10.41 -9.72
C ASP A 240 5.03 -9.95 -9.74
N TYR A 241 4.70 -8.88 -9.01
CA TYR A 241 3.34 -8.33 -8.86
C TYR A 241 2.35 -9.33 -8.23
N VAL A 242 2.85 -10.32 -7.50
CA VAL A 242 2.03 -11.27 -6.74
C VAL A 242 2.03 -10.83 -5.27
N TRP A 243 0.91 -10.27 -4.83
CA TRP A 243 0.84 -9.53 -3.57
C TRP A 243 0.62 -10.43 -2.35
N PRO A 244 1.21 -10.07 -1.19
CA PRO A 244 0.88 -10.71 0.09
C PRO A 244 -0.58 -10.45 0.45
N SER A 245 -1.13 -11.24 1.38
CA SER A 245 -2.53 -11.14 1.80
C SER A 245 -2.96 -9.72 2.21
N GLN A 246 -2.09 -8.97 2.90
CA GLN A 246 -2.37 -7.58 3.29
C GLN A 246 -2.54 -6.66 2.07
N ALA A 247 -1.60 -6.70 1.12
CA ALA A 247 -1.67 -5.91 -0.11
C ALA A 247 -2.80 -6.37 -1.02
N TYR A 248 -3.03 -7.68 -1.16
CA TYR A 248 -4.18 -8.17 -1.88
C TYR A 248 -5.51 -7.72 -1.25
N GLY A 249 -5.56 -7.66 0.09
CA GLY A 249 -6.69 -7.08 0.84
C GLY A 249 -6.95 -5.62 0.50
N ILE A 250 -5.91 -4.83 0.22
CA ILE A 250 -6.07 -3.46 -0.29
C ILE A 250 -6.65 -3.50 -1.71
N ALA A 251 -6.01 -4.24 -2.64
CA ALA A 251 -6.43 -4.30 -4.04
C ALA A 251 -7.88 -4.80 -4.22
N VAL A 252 -8.30 -5.82 -3.46
CA VAL A 252 -9.66 -6.36 -3.54
C VAL A 252 -10.71 -5.36 -3.05
N ASN A 253 -10.34 -4.42 -2.19
CA ASN A 253 -11.24 -3.38 -1.67
C ASN A 253 -11.12 -2.02 -2.39
N SER A 254 -10.15 -1.83 -3.30
CA SER A 254 -9.96 -0.56 -4.03
C SER A 254 -10.87 -0.40 -5.26
N GLY A 255 -11.28 0.80 -5.62
CA GLY A 255 -12.17 1.07 -6.75
C GLY A 255 -13.63 0.91 -6.35
N LEU A 256 -14.52 0.75 -7.34
CA LEU A 256 -15.96 0.73 -7.11
C LEU A 256 -16.37 -0.42 -6.18
N GLU A 257 -17.18 -0.09 -5.18
CA GLU A 257 -17.86 -1.06 -4.33
C GLU A 257 -18.86 -1.90 -5.15
N ASP A 258 -19.18 -3.10 -4.68
CA ASP A 258 -20.04 -4.07 -5.37
C ASP A 258 -21.40 -3.49 -5.81
N ALA A 259 -21.97 -2.56 -5.04
CA ALA A 259 -23.22 -1.87 -5.38
C ALA A 259 -23.14 -1.05 -6.67
N TYR A 260 -21.94 -0.58 -7.04
CA TYR A 260 -21.68 0.31 -8.18
C TYR A 260 -20.99 -0.40 -9.34
N ARG A 261 -20.71 -1.70 -9.24
CA ARG A 261 -19.97 -2.49 -10.25
C ARG A 261 -20.51 -2.38 -11.68
N ASN A 262 -21.84 -2.27 -11.82
CA ASN A 262 -22.52 -2.26 -13.12
C ASN A 262 -22.36 -0.92 -13.87
N ILE A 263 -21.76 0.10 -13.25
CA ILE A 263 -21.38 1.34 -13.92
C ILE A 263 -20.24 1.08 -14.92
N ILE A 264 -19.40 0.07 -14.68
CA ILE A 264 -18.30 -0.28 -15.58
C ILE A 264 -18.85 -1.07 -16.77
N PRO A 265 -18.68 -0.59 -18.02
CA PRO A 265 -19.04 -1.37 -19.19
C PRO A 265 -18.24 -2.67 -19.24
N GLN A 266 -18.88 -3.79 -19.60
CA GLN A 266 -18.22 -5.10 -19.68
C GLN A 266 -17.06 -5.14 -20.68
N SER A 267 -17.09 -4.27 -21.70
CA SER A 267 -15.98 -4.09 -22.64
C SER A 267 -14.71 -3.57 -21.98
N ASN A 268 -14.83 -2.88 -20.85
CA ASN A 268 -13.74 -2.21 -20.17
C ASN A 268 -13.17 -3.08 -19.04
N LEU A 269 -14.01 -3.89 -18.39
CA LEU A 269 -13.60 -4.81 -17.34
C LEU A 269 -14.34 -6.13 -17.42
N SER A 270 -13.59 -7.22 -17.58
CA SER A 270 -14.15 -8.57 -17.57
C SER A 270 -14.62 -8.94 -16.15
N LEU A 271 -15.69 -9.72 -16.05
CA LEU A 271 -16.21 -10.16 -14.75
C LEU A 271 -15.17 -10.95 -13.91
N PRO A 272 -14.35 -11.85 -14.48
CA PRO A 272 -13.27 -12.49 -13.73
C PRO A 272 -12.22 -11.52 -13.17
N ASP A 273 -11.86 -10.49 -13.93
CA ASP A 273 -10.91 -9.46 -13.48
C ASP A 273 -11.52 -8.54 -12.41
N TYR A 274 -12.84 -8.32 -12.45
CA TYR A 274 -13.55 -7.64 -11.37
C TYR A 274 -13.50 -8.47 -10.07
N VAL A 275 -13.78 -9.77 -10.16
CA VAL A 275 -13.82 -10.69 -9.02
C VAL A 275 -12.43 -10.90 -8.41
N LEU A 276 -11.38 -11.00 -9.24
CA LEU A 276 -9.97 -11.13 -8.85
C LEU A 276 -9.12 -9.95 -9.38
N PRO A 277 -9.14 -8.78 -8.70
CA PRO A 277 -8.59 -7.54 -9.25
C PRO A 277 -7.06 -7.45 -9.22
N ALA A 278 -6.38 -8.32 -8.47
CA ALA A 278 -4.92 -8.39 -8.43
C ALA A 278 -4.43 -9.80 -8.12
N SER A 279 -3.19 -10.09 -8.51
CA SER A 279 -2.55 -11.37 -8.19
C SER A 279 -2.16 -11.45 -6.72
N THR A 280 -2.26 -12.63 -6.11
CA THR A 280 -1.87 -12.85 -4.71
C THR A 280 -1.20 -14.19 -4.50
N PHE A 281 -0.33 -14.29 -3.50
CA PHE A 281 0.17 -15.56 -3.01
C PHE A 281 -0.47 -15.91 -1.68
N VAL A 282 -0.71 -17.20 -1.48
CA VAL A 282 -1.38 -17.74 -0.31
C VAL A 282 -0.31 -18.32 0.62
N ALA A 283 -0.20 -17.74 1.82
CA ALA A 283 0.74 -18.21 2.83
C ALA A 283 0.26 -19.53 3.46
N ALA A 284 1.19 -20.29 4.04
CA ALA A 284 0.86 -21.54 4.73
C ALA A 284 -0.23 -21.32 5.80
N GLY A 285 -1.26 -22.16 5.78
CA GLY A 285 -2.41 -22.08 6.71
C GLY A 285 -3.56 -21.18 6.27
N VAL A 286 -3.40 -20.40 5.20
CA VAL A 286 -4.51 -19.67 4.59
C VAL A 286 -5.32 -20.63 3.71
N THR A 287 -6.58 -20.83 4.06
CA THR A 287 -7.49 -21.78 3.37
C THR A 287 -8.45 -21.11 2.41
N SER A 288 -8.58 -19.78 2.47
CA SER A 288 -9.43 -18.97 1.59
C SER A 288 -8.86 -17.58 1.39
N ILE A 289 -9.15 -16.97 0.24
CA ILE A 289 -8.87 -15.56 -0.04
C ILE A 289 -10.18 -14.76 -0.18
N PRO A 290 -10.17 -13.45 0.13
CA PRO A 290 -11.29 -12.58 -0.24
C PRO A 290 -11.38 -12.44 -1.77
N ILE A 291 -12.59 -12.28 -2.30
CA ILE A 291 -12.86 -11.97 -3.71
C ILE A 291 -14.03 -10.98 -3.77
N ARG A 292 -14.24 -10.30 -4.90
CA ARG A 292 -15.47 -9.52 -5.09
C ARG A 292 -16.63 -10.39 -5.51
N SER A 293 -17.84 -9.96 -5.19
CA SER A 293 -19.04 -10.65 -5.66
C SER A 293 -19.17 -10.54 -7.18
N ALA A 294 -19.41 -11.67 -7.86
CA ALA A 294 -19.82 -11.64 -9.27
C ALA A 294 -21.28 -11.12 -9.42
N GLY A 295 -22.00 -11.01 -8.30
CA GLY A 295 -23.28 -10.32 -8.22
C GLY A 295 -24.48 -11.06 -8.80
N ASP A 296 -24.35 -12.38 -9.01
CA ASP A 296 -25.39 -13.23 -9.58
C ASP A 296 -25.38 -14.60 -8.89
N ALA A 297 -26.47 -14.93 -8.19
CA ALA A 297 -26.59 -16.16 -7.41
C ALA A 297 -26.68 -17.42 -8.28
N ASN A 298 -27.01 -17.29 -9.57
CA ASN A 298 -27.07 -18.40 -10.51
C ASN A 298 -25.69 -18.72 -11.12
N LYS A 299 -24.69 -17.85 -10.91
CA LYS A 299 -23.31 -18.08 -11.35
C LYS A 299 -22.52 -18.79 -10.27
N THR A 300 -21.38 -19.35 -10.68
CA THR A 300 -20.38 -19.90 -9.78
C THR A 300 -19.02 -19.36 -10.14
N VAL A 301 -18.17 -19.15 -9.13
CA VAL A 301 -16.79 -18.70 -9.29
C VAL A 301 -15.85 -19.85 -8.98
N TRP A 302 -14.77 -19.96 -9.74
CA TRP A 302 -13.83 -21.07 -9.65
C TRP A 302 -12.40 -20.56 -9.63
N LEU A 303 -11.57 -21.10 -8.74
CA LEU A 303 -10.12 -21.09 -8.91
C LEU A 303 -9.72 -22.41 -9.56
N ALA A 304 -9.06 -22.35 -10.72
CA ALA A 304 -8.65 -23.52 -11.48
C ALA A 304 -7.35 -23.24 -12.27
N PRO A 305 -6.60 -24.26 -12.72
CA PRO A 305 -5.42 -24.06 -13.54
C PRO A 305 -5.73 -23.27 -14.82
N SER A 306 -4.76 -22.52 -15.34
CA SER A 306 -4.92 -21.80 -16.62
C SER A 306 -5.30 -22.76 -17.75
N GLY A 307 -6.17 -22.30 -18.65
CA GLY A 307 -6.70 -23.10 -19.75
C GLY A 307 -7.80 -24.10 -19.38
N THR A 308 -8.33 -24.09 -18.15
CA THR A 308 -9.39 -25.03 -17.74
C THR A 308 -10.66 -24.86 -18.57
N THR A 309 -11.18 -25.98 -19.08
CA THR A 309 -12.45 -26.04 -19.83
C THR A 309 -13.53 -26.88 -19.16
N SER A 310 -13.17 -27.72 -18.19
CA SER A 310 -14.07 -28.59 -17.44
C SER A 310 -13.80 -28.42 -15.94
N PHE A 311 -14.86 -28.23 -15.15
CA PHE A 311 -14.76 -27.86 -13.74
C PHE A 311 -15.24 -28.98 -12.83
N ALA A 312 -14.38 -29.40 -11.90
CA ALA A 312 -14.70 -30.36 -10.87
C ALA A 312 -13.98 -29.96 -9.58
N VAL A 313 -14.68 -29.96 -8.44
CA VAL A 313 -14.05 -29.64 -7.15
C VAL A 313 -13.03 -30.72 -6.80
N GLY A 314 -11.85 -30.32 -6.38
CA GLY A 314 -10.76 -31.22 -5.99
C GLY A 314 -9.55 -30.44 -5.49
N ASN A 315 -8.39 -31.11 -5.43
CA ASN A 315 -7.19 -30.51 -4.86
C ASN A 315 -6.64 -29.33 -5.68
N THR A 316 -6.94 -29.29 -6.98
CA THR A 316 -6.49 -28.26 -7.92
C THR A 316 -7.59 -27.28 -8.30
N MET A 317 -8.81 -27.45 -7.80
CA MET A 317 -9.96 -26.65 -8.22
C MET A 317 -10.95 -26.45 -7.07
N THR A 318 -11.25 -25.20 -6.77
CA THR A 318 -12.23 -24.82 -5.74
C THR A 318 -13.34 -23.98 -6.35
N LYS A 319 -14.49 -23.94 -5.66
CA LYS A 319 -15.71 -23.32 -6.11
C LYS A 319 -16.32 -22.47 -5.00
N ALA A 320 -16.91 -21.33 -5.35
CA ALA A 320 -17.86 -20.61 -4.52
C ALA A 320 -19.09 -20.16 -5.34
N GLY A 321 -20.15 -19.73 -4.65
CA GLY A 321 -21.32 -19.14 -5.31
C GLY A 321 -20.99 -17.79 -5.94
N GLY A 322 -21.73 -17.39 -6.97
CA GLY A 322 -21.49 -16.13 -7.68
C GLY A 322 -21.74 -14.86 -6.86
N THR A 323 -22.37 -14.98 -5.68
CA THR A 323 -22.51 -13.88 -4.71
C THR A 323 -21.50 -13.94 -3.56
N ALA A 324 -20.59 -14.92 -3.55
CA ALA A 324 -19.62 -15.08 -2.48
C ALA A 324 -18.55 -13.97 -2.50
N THR A 325 -18.11 -13.58 -1.31
CA THR A 325 -17.03 -12.59 -1.09
C THR A 325 -15.71 -13.24 -0.65
N SER A 326 -15.65 -14.57 -0.66
CA SER A 326 -14.45 -15.36 -0.41
C SER A 326 -14.52 -16.67 -1.17
N ILE A 327 -13.37 -17.22 -1.53
CA ILE A 327 -13.25 -18.54 -2.13
C ILE A 327 -12.12 -19.34 -1.48
N ALA A 328 -12.35 -20.64 -1.29
CA ALA A 328 -11.30 -21.54 -0.81
C ALA A 328 -10.14 -21.59 -1.79
N VAL A 329 -8.91 -21.70 -1.31
CA VAL A 329 -7.74 -21.87 -2.17
C VAL A 329 -7.55 -23.35 -2.44
N PRO A 330 -7.21 -23.77 -3.68
CA PRO A 330 -6.83 -25.15 -3.95
C PRO A 330 -5.72 -25.64 -3.02
N THR A 331 -5.76 -26.91 -2.64
CA THR A 331 -4.80 -27.49 -1.68
C THR A 331 -3.48 -27.87 -2.32
N SER A 332 -3.50 -28.20 -3.61
CA SER A 332 -2.28 -28.42 -4.41
C SER A 332 -1.57 -27.10 -4.69
N ALA A 333 -0.25 -27.10 -4.65
CA ALA A 333 0.53 -25.96 -5.10
C ALA A 333 0.33 -25.71 -6.60
N GLY A 334 0.38 -24.43 -6.98
CA GLY A 334 0.22 -24.00 -8.36
C GLY A 334 -0.26 -22.56 -8.46
N ASP A 335 -0.20 -22.04 -9.67
CA ASP A 335 -0.82 -20.77 -10.02
C ASP A 335 -2.22 -21.06 -10.61
N TYR A 336 -3.24 -20.45 -10.00
CA TYR A 336 -4.64 -20.63 -10.36
C TYR A 336 -5.21 -19.34 -10.93
N ARG A 337 -6.11 -19.47 -11.91
CA ARG A 337 -6.89 -18.38 -12.47
C ARG A 337 -8.31 -18.43 -11.96
N LEU A 338 -8.97 -17.28 -11.96
CA LEU A 338 -10.39 -17.19 -11.66
C LEU A 338 -11.23 -17.32 -12.93
N TYR A 339 -12.29 -18.11 -12.84
CA TYR A 339 -13.32 -18.28 -13.86
C TYR A 339 -14.69 -18.02 -13.26
N VAL A 340 -15.61 -17.54 -14.09
CA VAL A 340 -17.03 -17.46 -13.77
C VAL A 340 -17.78 -18.40 -14.71
N VAL A 341 -18.64 -19.25 -14.15
CA VAL A 341 -19.45 -20.22 -14.91
C VAL A 341 -20.92 -19.90 -14.68
N ASP A 342 -21.68 -19.76 -15.77
CA ASP A 342 -23.12 -19.49 -15.72
C ASP A 342 -23.96 -20.73 -15.41
N ALA A 343 -25.27 -20.57 -15.29
CA ALA A 343 -26.20 -21.65 -14.96
C ALA A 343 -26.30 -22.72 -16.07
N GLN A 344 -25.92 -22.38 -17.30
CA GLN A 344 -25.90 -23.29 -18.46
C GLN A 344 -24.57 -24.05 -18.59
N GLY A 345 -23.58 -23.73 -17.74
CA GLY A 345 -22.25 -24.33 -17.77
C GLY A 345 -21.27 -23.64 -18.71
N ASN A 346 -21.63 -22.49 -19.30
CA ASN A 346 -20.69 -21.73 -20.11
C ASN A 346 -19.69 -21.02 -19.20
N ARG A 347 -18.40 -21.13 -19.54
CA ARG A 347 -17.32 -20.48 -18.81
C ARG A 347 -16.98 -19.12 -19.42
N SER A 348 -16.57 -18.19 -18.56
CA SER A 348 -15.89 -16.97 -18.97
C SER A 348 -14.47 -17.26 -19.50
N ALA A 349 -13.82 -16.22 -20.02
CA ALA A 349 -12.36 -16.16 -20.06
C ALA A 349 -11.76 -16.28 -18.64
N GLU A 350 -10.47 -16.56 -18.56
CA GLU A 350 -9.75 -16.57 -17.28
C GLU A 350 -9.32 -15.17 -16.86
N SER A 351 -9.20 -14.93 -15.55
CA SER A 351 -8.67 -13.67 -15.03
C SER A 351 -7.21 -13.42 -15.44
N LYS A 352 -6.84 -12.15 -15.63
CA LYS A 352 -5.45 -11.71 -15.82
C LYS A 352 -4.60 -11.89 -14.56
N SER A 353 -5.23 -11.77 -13.40
CA SER A 353 -4.63 -12.01 -12.09
C SER A 353 -4.52 -13.51 -11.78
N LEU A 354 -3.62 -13.88 -10.89
CA LEU A 354 -3.44 -15.27 -10.42
C LEU A 354 -3.53 -15.38 -8.90
N VAL A 355 -3.88 -16.57 -8.42
CA VAL A 355 -3.74 -16.98 -7.03
C VAL A 355 -2.64 -18.03 -6.99
N ARG A 356 -1.51 -17.70 -6.37
CA ARG A 356 -0.38 -18.62 -6.19
C ARG A 356 -0.51 -19.36 -4.87
N GLN A 357 -0.79 -20.65 -4.95
CA GLN A 357 -0.68 -21.54 -3.80
C GLN A 357 0.73 -22.12 -3.72
N GLY A 358 1.41 -21.89 -2.61
CA GLY A 358 2.68 -22.55 -2.31
C GLY A 358 2.47 -24.03 -1.93
N ASN A 359 3.49 -24.86 -2.09
CA ASN A 359 3.46 -26.20 -1.47
C ASN A 359 3.27 -26.03 0.03
N GLY A 360 2.40 -26.85 0.64
CA GLY A 360 2.23 -26.97 2.10
C GLY A 360 3.48 -27.52 2.82
N GLY A 361 4.65 -27.02 2.49
CA GLY A 361 5.93 -27.20 3.18
C GLY A 361 6.57 -25.83 3.33
N GLY A 362 6.94 -25.49 4.57
CA GLY A 362 7.34 -24.15 5.02
C GLY A 362 8.10 -23.31 3.99
N ASN A 363 7.54 -22.11 3.77
CA ASN A 363 8.10 -21.00 3.02
C ASN A 363 9.62 -20.91 3.26
N SER A 364 10.43 -21.23 2.26
CA SER A 364 11.81 -20.75 2.27
C SER A 364 11.78 -19.26 1.98
N GLN A 365 11.49 -18.42 2.99
CA GLN A 365 11.65 -16.97 2.84
C GLN A 365 13.14 -16.69 2.85
N GLN A 366 13.70 -16.64 1.64
CA GLN A 366 15.13 -16.44 1.43
C GLN A 366 15.46 -14.97 1.60
N ASN A 367 16.53 -14.68 2.33
CA ASN A 367 17.15 -13.36 2.36
C ASN A 367 16.13 -12.28 2.76
N VAL A 368 15.52 -12.39 3.94
CA VAL A 368 14.63 -11.37 4.52
C VAL A 368 15.30 -10.66 5.69
N THR A 369 14.83 -9.47 6.02
CA THR A 369 15.07 -8.81 7.31
C THR A 369 13.91 -9.11 8.25
N ILE A 370 14.20 -9.32 9.53
CA ILE A 370 13.18 -9.50 10.57
C ILE A 370 13.14 -8.19 11.37
N VAL A 371 12.06 -7.43 11.28
CA VAL A 371 11.99 -6.07 11.84
C VAL A 371 11.05 -6.03 13.03
N GLY A 372 11.55 -5.52 14.16
CA GLY A 372 10.77 -5.33 15.38
C GLY A 372 9.67 -4.29 15.17
N GLY A 373 8.43 -4.66 15.49
CA GLY A 373 7.24 -3.84 15.26
C GLY A 373 7.25 -2.52 16.04
N GLN A 374 7.77 -2.54 17.27
CA GLN A 374 7.90 -1.33 18.09
C GLN A 374 9.03 -0.40 17.64
N SER A 375 10.17 -0.96 17.24
CA SER A 375 11.42 -0.20 17.04
C SER A 375 11.66 0.20 15.59
N GLY A 376 11.03 -0.48 14.62
CA GLY A 376 11.36 -0.38 13.20
C GLY A 376 12.77 -0.89 12.87
N ARG A 377 13.47 -1.50 13.83
CA ARG A 377 14.85 -1.99 13.72
C ARG A 377 14.91 -3.48 13.43
N CYS A 378 15.97 -3.90 12.77
CA CYS A 378 16.19 -5.27 12.33
C CYS A 378 16.78 -6.13 13.46
N MET A 379 16.38 -7.39 13.50
CA MET A 379 17.10 -8.46 14.18
C MET A 379 18.45 -8.63 13.50
N ASP A 380 19.49 -8.27 14.23
CA ASP A 380 20.88 -8.23 13.80
C ASP A 380 21.73 -9.15 14.68
N VAL A 381 22.77 -9.74 14.11
CA VAL A 381 23.77 -10.47 14.90
C VAL A 381 24.81 -9.49 15.43
N THR A 382 24.95 -9.42 16.75
CA THR A 382 25.88 -8.48 17.42
C THR A 382 27.27 -8.52 16.82
N GLY A 383 27.77 -7.36 16.38
CA GLY A 383 29.11 -7.22 15.80
C GLY A 383 29.25 -7.78 14.38
N GLY A 384 28.15 -8.23 13.75
CA GLY A 384 28.15 -8.79 12.41
C GLY A 384 28.99 -10.07 12.25
N THR A 385 29.32 -10.75 13.36
CA THR A 385 30.17 -11.94 13.35
C THR A 385 29.36 -13.22 13.17
N ALA A 386 29.93 -14.21 12.50
CA ALA A 386 29.42 -15.58 12.44
C ALA A 386 29.92 -16.47 13.60
N THR A 387 30.44 -15.89 14.69
CA THR A 387 30.89 -16.68 15.85
C THR A 387 29.69 -17.26 16.61
N ASN A 388 29.71 -18.57 16.89
CA ASN A 388 28.72 -19.23 17.74
C ASN A 388 28.62 -18.53 19.11
N GLY A 389 27.39 -18.32 19.59
CA GLY A 389 27.13 -17.60 20.84
C GLY A 389 26.94 -16.10 20.70
N ALA A 390 27.13 -15.52 19.50
CA ALA A 390 26.81 -14.11 19.27
C ALA A 390 25.30 -13.87 19.46
N GLN A 391 24.95 -12.94 20.34
CA GLN A 391 23.55 -12.65 20.66
C GLN A 391 22.86 -11.83 19.57
N ALA A 392 21.60 -12.13 19.29
CA ALA A 392 20.77 -11.28 18.45
C ALA A 392 20.42 -9.97 19.17
N GLN A 393 20.32 -8.88 18.42
CA GLN A 393 20.02 -7.55 18.91
C GLN A 393 19.11 -6.77 17.94
N LEU A 394 18.55 -5.67 18.40
CA LEU A 394 18.00 -4.65 17.52
C LEU A 394 19.13 -3.78 16.96
N TRP A 395 19.11 -3.56 15.65
CA TRP A 395 19.98 -2.61 14.98
C TRP A 395 19.26 -1.94 13.80
N ASP A 396 19.62 -0.72 13.48
CA ASP A 396 19.08 -0.03 12.30
C ASP A 396 19.24 -0.91 11.06
N CYS A 397 18.19 -0.96 10.25
CA CYS A 397 18.15 -1.82 9.07
C CYS A 397 19.09 -1.28 7.99
N GLY A 398 20.27 -1.88 7.86
CA GLY A 398 21.30 -1.51 6.90
C GLY A 398 21.47 -2.50 5.74
N GLY A 399 20.76 -3.64 5.77
CA GLY A 399 20.81 -4.66 4.71
C GLY A 399 22.10 -5.50 4.69
N GLY A 400 22.96 -5.36 5.70
CA GLY A 400 24.16 -6.19 5.87
C GLY A 400 23.80 -7.66 6.08
N THR A 401 24.74 -8.57 5.77
CA THR A 401 24.53 -10.03 5.85
C THR A 401 24.12 -10.52 7.25
N SER A 402 24.46 -9.77 8.31
CA SER A 402 24.07 -10.03 9.70
C SER A 402 22.58 -9.81 9.99
N GLN A 403 21.85 -9.20 9.06
CA GLN A 403 20.42 -8.90 9.15
C GLN A 403 19.61 -9.69 8.12
N ARG A 404 20.27 -10.56 7.35
CA ARG A 404 19.64 -11.34 6.26
C ARG A 404 19.40 -12.76 6.71
N TRP A 405 18.13 -13.04 6.97
CA TRP A 405 17.63 -14.29 7.49
C TRP A 405 16.96 -15.10 6.38
N THR A 406 17.19 -16.40 6.38
CA THR A 406 16.45 -17.36 5.57
C THR A 406 15.64 -18.25 6.47
N TYR A 407 14.32 -18.12 6.45
CA TYR A 407 13.45 -19.07 7.16
C TYR A 407 13.36 -20.35 6.34
N THR A 408 13.67 -21.52 6.90
CA THR A 408 13.71 -22.79 6.18
C THR A 408 12.47 -23.65 6.42
N SER A 409 12.28 -24.67 5.58
CA SER A 409 11.25 -25.70 5.79
C SER A 409 11.41 -26.46 7.11
N GLY A 410 12.63 -26.51 7.67
CA GLY A 410 12.94 -27.04 9.00
C GLY A 410 12.61 -26.09 10.15
N LYS A 411 11.87 -24.99 9.90
CA LYS A 411 11.56 -23.92 10.85
C LYS A 411 12.77 -23.19 11.42
N GLN A 412 13.92 -23.25 10.75
CA GLN A 412 15.12 -22.55 11.20
C GLN A 412 15.16 -21.15 10.60
N LEU A 413 15.64 -20.17 11.37
CA LEU A 413 16.00 -18.84 10.86
C LEU A 413 17.52 -18.82 10.64
N GLN A 414 17.95 -19.00 9.39
CA GLN A 414 19.36 -19.07 9.01
C GLN A 414 19.97 -17.70 8.71
N VAL A 415 21.20 -17.45 9.14
CA VAL A 415 21.99 -16.24 8.83
C VAL A 415 23.41 -16.66 8.47
N PHE A 416 24.11 -15.84 7.66
CA PHE A 416 25.46 -16.16 7.15
C PHE A 416 25.59 -17.51 6.40
N GLY A 417 24.47 -18.07 5.93
CA GLY A 417 24.41 -19.33 5.17
C GLY A 417 24.47 -20.62 6.00
N ASN A 418 25.08 -20.63 7.19
CA ASN A 418 25.20 -21.85 8.01
C ASN A 418 24.94 -21.66 9.52
N LYS A 419 24.55 -20.47 9.95
CA LYS A 419 24.19 -20.19 11.34
C LYS A 419 22.67 -20.12 11.48
N CYS A 420 22.16 -20.53 12.62
CA CYS A 420 20.73 -20.56 12.93
C CYS A 420 20.46 -19.73 14.19
N LEU A 421 19.33 -19.02 14.23
CA LEU A 421 18.80 -18.43 15.45
C LEU A 421 18.53 -19.55 16.46
N ASP A 422 19.02 -19.39 17.69
CA ASP A 422 19.15 -20.47 18.67
C ASP A 422 18.78 -19.95 20.06
N ALA A 423 17.95 -20.69 20.79
CA ALA A 423 17.73 -20.47 22.21
C ALA A 423 18.89 -21.07 23.02
N ASN A 424 19.72 -20.19 23.59
CA ASN A 424 21.00 -20.57 24.20
C ASN A 424 20.85 -21.71 25.22
N ASN A 425 21.72 -22.72 25.11
CA ASN A 425 21.73 -23.93 25.94
C ASN A 425 20.37 -24.67 26.00
N GLN A 426 19.56 -24.60 24.94
CA GLN A 426 18.21 -25.16 24.88
C GLN A 426 17.29 -24.61 25.99
N GLY A 427 17.53 -23.38 26.45
CA GLY A 427 16.79 -22.77 27.54
C GLY A 427 15.31 -22.56 27.21
N THR A 428 14.44 -22.84 28.19
CA THR A 428 12.98 -22.74 28.07
C THR A 428 12.36 -21.75 29.06
N SER A 429 13.18 -20.92 29.71
CA SER A 429 12.77 -19.96 30.73
C SER A 429 12.82 -18.52 30.22
N ASN A 430 12.02 -17.64 30.82
CA ASN A 430 12.12 -16.20 30.60
C ASN A 430 13.55 -15.70 30.85
N GLY A 431 14.07 -14.86 29.95
CA GLY A 431 15.43 -14.35 30.01
C GLY A 431 16.47 -15.20 29.29
N THR A 432 16.12 -16.39 28.76
CA THR A 432 17.03 -17.17 27.92
C THR A 432 17.48 -16.33 26.72
N GLN A 433 18.79 -16.22 26.51
CA GLN A 433 19.35 -15.42 25.41
C GLN A 433 19.04 -16.06 24.06
N VAL A 434 18.68 -15.22 23.09
CA VAL A 434 18.55 -15.63 21.69
C VAL A 434 19.88 -15.32 20.98
N ILE A 435 20.58 -16.36 20.56
CA ILE A 435 21.92 -16.30 19.97
C ILE A 435 21.89 -16.86 18.55
N ILE A 436 23.05 -16.87 17.89
CA ILE A 436 23.29 -17.72 16.73
C ILE A 436 24.19 -18.90 17.08
N TRP A 437 23.96 -20.04 16.44
CA TRP A 437 24.78 -21.23 16.54
C TRP A 437 24.85 -21.96 15.21
N ASP A 438 25.79 -22.89 15.04
CA ASP A 438 25.79 -23.80 13.90
C ASP A 438 24.44 -24.51 13.79
N CYS A 439 23.86 -24.49 12.58
CA CYS A 439 22.61 -25.18 12.31
C CYS A 439 22.78 -26.68 12.55
N ASN A 440 22.05 -27.23 13.52
CA ASN A 440 22.15 -28.63 13.95
C ASN A 440 20.80 -29.37 13.94
N GLY A 441 19.71 -28.67 13.60
CA GLY A 441 18.37 -29.24 13.45
C GLY A 441 17.62 -29.49 14.76
N GLN A 442 18.23 -29.19 15.91
CA GLN A 442 17.59 -29.34 17.22
C GLN A 442 16.41 -28.37 17.39
N THR A 443 15.49 -28.71 18.29
CA THR A 443 14.23 -27.97 18.49
C THR A 443 14.43 -26.56 19.07
N ASN A 444 15.54 -26.28 19.75
CA ASN A 444 15.92 -24.93 20.21
C ASN A 444 16.30 -23.98 19.05
N GLN A 445 16.46 -24.50 17.83
CA GLN A 445 16.71 -23.72 16.61
C GLN A 445 15.48 -23.62 15.71
N GLN A 446 14.34 -24.12 16.17
CA GLN A 446 13.10 -24.13 15.40
C GLN A 446 12.13 -23.07 15.93
N TRP A 447 11.56 -22.29 15.03
CA TRP A 447 10.76 -21.11 15.35
C TRP A 447 9.45 -21.13 14.57
N ASN A 448 8.33 -20.87 15.23
CA ASN A 448 7.07 -20.59 14.52
C ASN A 448 6.97 -19.10 14.25
N LEU A 449 6.73 -18.73 12.99
CA LEU A 449 6.38 -17.38 12.57
C LEU A 449 4.86 -17.26 12.56
N ASN A 450 4.30 -16.49 13.48
CA ASN A 450 2.86 -16.44 13.71
C ASN A 450 2.22 -15.25 13.00
N SER A 451 0.95 -15.40 12.57
CA SER A 451 0.19 -14.36 11.87
C SER A 451 -0.06 -13.10 12.69
N ASN A 452 0.01 -13.20 14.02
CA ASN A 452 -0.08 -12.07 14.95
C ASN A 452 1.25 -11.29 15.11
N GLY A 453 2.27 -11.62 14.31
CA GLY A 453 3.58 -10.98 14.33
C GLY A 453 4.56 -11.55 15.36
N THR A 454 4.17 -12.52 16.19
CA THR A 454 5.13 -13.13 17.14
C THR A 454 6.04 -14.16 16.47
N ILE A 455 7.26 -14.32 16.99
CA ILE A 455 8.16 -15.43 16.68
C ILE A 455 8.31 -16.26 17.95
N THR A 456 7.87 -17.52 17.94
CA THR A 456 7.90 -18.39 19.14
C THR A 456 8.83 -19.57 18.95
N GLY A 457 9.63 -19.90 19.96
CA GLY A 457 10.45 -21.11 19.95
C GLY A 457 9.58 -22.36 19.96
N VAL A 458 9.85 -23.33 19.08
CA VAL A 458 9.11 -24.60 19.01
C VAL A 458 9.29 -25.42 20.29
N GLN A 459 10.48 -25.38 20.89
CA GLN A 459 10.77 -26.09 22.14
C GLN A 459 10.15 -25.44 23.38
N SER A 460 10.28 -24.11 23.50
CA SER A 460 9.91 -23.37 24.72
C SER A 460 8.48 -22.85 24.71
N GLY A 461 7.89 -22.61 23.54
CA GLY A 461 6.64 -21.87 23.39
C GLY A 461 6.75 -20.37 23.72
N LEU A 462 7.94 -19.89 24.08
CA LEU A 462 8.19 -18.49 24.43
C LEU A 462 8.44 -17.62 23.19
N CYS A 463 8.15 -16.34 23.30
CA CYS A 463 8.31 -15.35 22.25
C CYS A 463 9.75 -14.79 22.22
N VAL A 464 10.26 -14.52 21.02
CA VAL A 464 11.43 -13.66 20.84
C VAL A 464 11.03 -12.23 21.21
N ASP A 465 11.75 -11.66 22.18
CA ASP A 465 11.41 -10.42 22.88
C ASP A 465 12.60 -9.45 22.84
N ALA A 466 12.35 -8.20 22.47
CA ALA A 466 13.31 -7.12 22.66
C ALA A 466 13.34 -6.71 24.14
N ASN A 467 14.42 -7.09 24.84
CA ASN A 467 14.51 -7.05 26.28
C ASN A 467 14.13 -5.69 26.88
N GLY A 468 13.25 -5.71 27.89
CA GLY A 468 12.77 -4.50 28.57
C GLY A 468 11.96 -3.56 27.68
N ALA A 469 11.42 -4.04 26.56
CA ALA A 469 10.77 -3.23 25.52
C ALA A 469 11.67 -2.11 24.98
N GLY A 470 13.00 -2.33 24.98
CA GLY A 470 13.98 -1.39 24.44
C GLY A 470 13.83 -1.22 22.94
N THR A 471 14.01 0.01 22.45
CA THR A 471 13.90 0.34 21.02
C THR A 471 15.22 0.78 20.40
N ALA A 472 16.27 1.00 21.20
CA ALA A 472 17.56 1.51 20.74
C ALA A 472 18.43 0.42 20.08
N ASN A 473 19.37 0.85 19.23
CA ASN A 473 20.45 -0.02 18.74
C ASN A 473 21.19 -0.69 19.90
N GLY A 474 21.44 -1.99 19.77
CA GLY A 474 22.10 -2.80 20.79
C GLY A 474 21.16 -3.44 21.81
N THR A 475 19.85 -3.14 21.78
CA THR A 475 18.87 -3.84 22.63
C THR A 475 18.91 -5.33 22.33
N LYS A 476 19.19 -6.15 23.36
CA LYS A 476 19.37 -7.60 23.20
C LYS A 476 18.05 -8.34 23.10
N LEU A 477 18.05 -9.42 22.31
CA LEU A 477 16.89 -10.29 22.17
C LEU A 477 16.99 -11.48 23.14
N ILE A 478 15.87 -11.79 23.77
CA ILE A 478 15.70 -12.87 24.74
C ILE A 478 14.41 -13.64 24.45
N LEU A 479 14.24 -14.78 25.11
CA LEU A 479 12.95 -15.45 25.22
C LEU A 479 12.17 -14.87 26.40
N TRP A 480 10.89 -14.62 26.17
CA TRP A 480 9.98 -14.19 27.23
C TRP A 480 8.59 -14.76 27.01
N SER A 481 7.81 -14.83 28.09
CA SER A 481 6.41 -15.23 28.05
C SER A 481 5.66 -14.31 27.10
N CYS A 482 4.94 -14.90 26.14
CA CYS A 482 4.18 -14.15 25.16
C CYS A 482 3.09 -13.34 25.87
N ASN A 483 3.15 -12.01 25.77
CA ASN A 483 2.25 -11.09 26.48
C ASN A 483 1.51 -10.12 25.55
N GLY A 484 1.74 -10.23 24.23
CA GLY A 484 1.11 -9.38 23.22
C GLY A 484 1.75 -7.98 23.08
N GLY A 485 2.82 -7.69 23.83
CA GLY A 485 3.55 -6.44 23.74
C GLY A 485 4.19 -6.24 22.36
N THR A 486 4.28 -4.98 21.93
CA THR A 486 4.85 -4.61 20.63
C THR A 486 6.33 -4.96 20.49
N ASN A 487 7.03 -5.14 21.62
CA ASN A 487 8.42 -5.60 21.67
C ASN A 487 8.60 -7.11 21.36
N GLN A 488 7.49 -7.85 21.20
CA GLN A 488 7.44 -9.24 20.77
C GLN A 488 6.88 -9.41 19.35
N GLN A 489 6.59 -8.30 18.68
CA GLN A 489 6.05 -8.29 17.32
C GLN A 489 7.18 -8.08 16.31
N TRP A 490 7.13 -8.84 15.23
CA TRP A 490 8.15 -8.93 14.20
C TRP A 490 7.49 -8.99 12.83
N SER A 491 8.13 -8.37 11.84
CA SER A 491 7.72 -8.42 10.43
C SER A 491 8.87 -8.89 9.56
N LEU A 492 8.61 -9.86 8.68
CA LEU A 492 9.61 -10.30 7.70
C LEU A 492 9.49 -9.43 6.45
N ARG A 493 10.61 -8.85 6.00
CA ARG A 493 10.68 -7.95 4.84
C ARG A 493 11.80 -8.39 3.91
N SER A 494 11.50 -8.64 2.64
CA SER A 494 12.48 -9.08 1.62
C SER A 494 13.38 -7.97 1.13
#